data_AF-A0A3P3T9M4-F1
#
_entry.id   AF-A0A3P3T9M4-F1
#
_cell.length_a   1.000
_cell.length_b   1.000
_cell.length_c   1.000
_cell.angle_alpha   90.00
_cell.angle_beta   90.00
_cell.angle_gamma   90.00
#
_symmetry.space_group_name_H-M   'P 1'
#
loop_
_entity.id
_entity.type
_entity.pdbx_description
1 polymer ?
#
loop_
_entity_poly.entity_id
_entity_poly.type
_entity_poly.pdbx_seq_one_letter_code
_entity_poly.pdbx_strand_id
1 'polypeptide(L)'
;MEKGLIVRDPWIEMLLSGFKTWEIRSKPTSIRGKIGLIKSGTKKIFGEINIIDCVEIPVTDFNRYFEFHHVQDISSFGYSKIFAWVMQNPIRYAEPKPYIHRPGCVVWVNFKDNRGQSEGDTKHVS
;
A
#
# COMPACT_ATOMS: atom_id res chain seq x y z
N MET A 1 2.68 -12.97 1.77
CA MET A 1 2.16 -11.65 1.32
C MET A 1 1.47 -11.85 -0.02
N GLU A 2 0.19 -11.50 -0.15
CA GLU A 2 -0.60 -11.83 -1.36
C GLU A 2 -0.98 -10.62 -2.22
N LYS A 3 -0.99 -9.42 -1.63
CA LYS A 3 -1.38 -8.17 -2.30
C LYS A 3 -0.37 -7.06 -2.05
N GLY A 4 -0.28 -6.13 -2.99
CA GLY A 4 0.49 -4.90 -2.86
C GLY A 4 -0.34 -3.67 -3.17
N LEU A 5 -0.16 -2.61 -2.38
CA LEU A 5 -0.78 -1.31 -2.60
C LEU A 5 0.22 -0.39 -3.30
N ILE A 6 -0.20 0.22 -4.42
CA ILE A 6 0.57 1.26 -5.09
C ILE A 6 0.33 2.60 -4.40
N VAL A 7 1.40 3.20 -3.89
CA VAL A 7 1.37 4.48 -3.16
C VAL A 7 2.37 5.45 -3.80
N ARG A 8 1.99 6.72 -3.92
CA ARG A 8 2.85 7.79 -4.45
C ARG A 8 3.65 8.44 -3.32
N ASP A 9 4.74 9.13 -3.67
CA ASP A 9 5.39 10.07 -2.76
C ASP A 9 4.46 11.27 -2.46
N PRO A 10 4.56 11.88 -1.27
CA PRO A 10 5.44 11.50 -0.15
C PRO A 10 4.87 10.38 0.73
N TRP A 11 3.61 9.98 0.51
CA TRP A 11 2.83 9.15 1.43
C TRP A 11 3.43 7.77 1.69
N ILE A 12 4.04 7.16 0.67
CA ILE A 12 4.67 5.85 0.84
C ILE A 12 5.83 5.90 1.84
N GLU A 13 6.65 6.96 1.80
CA GLU A 13 7.78 7.10 2.71
C GLU A 13 7.31 7.28 4.15
N MET A 14 6.19 8.01 4.34
CA MET A 14 5.56 8.21 5.66
C MET A 14 4.95 6.91 6.21
N LEU A 15 4.35 6.08 5.36
CA LEU A 15 3.86 4.75 5.77
C LEU A 15 5.02 3.83 6.15
N LEU A 16 6.08 3.81 5.32
CA LEU A 16 7.27 2.97 5.56
C LEU A 16 8.08 3.41 6.78
N SER A 17 8.04 4.69 7.16
CA SER A 17 8.66 5.17 8.40
C SER A 17 7.77 4.97 9.64
N GLY A 18 6.50 4.65 9.45
CA GLY A 18 5.51 4.54 10.52
C GLY A 18 4.95 5.89 11.00
N PHE A 19 5.36 7.00 10.40
CA PHE A 19 4.86 8.33 10.76
C PHE A 19 3.39 8.53 10.36
N LYS A 20 3.00 7.96 9.20
CA LYS A 20 1.61 7.86 8.77
C LYS A 20 1.09 6.46 9.06
N THR A 21 -0.07 6.38 9.70
CA THR A 21 -0.71 5.09 10.05
C THR A 21 -2.05 4.91 9.35
N TRP A 22 -2.65 5.96 8.78
CA TRP A 22 -3.93 5.89 8.08
C TRP A 22 -3.77 6.25 6.60
N GLU A 23 -4.18 5.34 5.71
CA GLU A 23 -4.30 5.62 4.28
C GLU A 23 -5.74 6.03 3.93
N ILE A 24 -5.91 7.21 3.33
CA ILE A 24 -7.24 7.77 3.03
C ILE A 24 -7.66 7.40 1.62
N ARG A 25 -8.86 6.84 1.47
CA ARG A 25 -9.45 6.46 0.18
C ARG A 25 -10.93 6.82 0.14
N SER A 26 -11.47 6.98 -1.06
CA SER A 26 -12.92 7.17 -1.27
C SER A 26 -13.74 5.88 -1.17
N LYS A 27 -13.10 4.71 -1.04
CA LYS A 27 -13.75 3.41 -0.94
C LYS A 27 -13.22 2.61 0.26
N PRO A 28 -14.07 1.81 0.94
CA PRO A 28 -13.62 0.94 2.00
C PRO A 28 -12.79 -0.24 1.45
N THR A 29 -12.11 -0.95 2.34
CA THR A 29 -11.44 -2.22 2.02
C THR A 29 -11.78 -3.29 3.05
N SER A 30 -12.01 -4.51 2.56
CA SER A 30 -12.12 -5.72 3.38
C SER A 30 -10.77 -6.45 3.55
N ILE A 31 -9.70 -5.97 2.88
CA ILE A 31 -8.37 -6.56 3.02
C ILE A 31 -7.90 -6.37 4.45
N ARG A 32 -7.37 -7.44 5.05
CA ARG A 32 -6.75 -7.46 6.37
C ARG A 32 -5.45 -8.25 6.34
N GLY A 33 -4.54 -7.91 7.25
CA GLY A 33 -3.23 -8.51 7.35
C GLY A 33 -2.19 -7.86 6.43
N LYS A 34 -1.11 -8.61 6.20
CA LYS A 34 0.13 -8.13 5.57
C LYS A 34 -0.01 -7.89 4.07
N ILE A 35 0.30 -6.67 3.65
CA ILE A 35 0.37 -6.23 2.25
C ILE A 35 1.76 -5.63 1.93
N GLY A 36 2.12 -5.63 0.65
CA GLY A 36 3.31 -4.93 0.17
C GLY A 36 3.03 -3.45 -0.10
N LEU A 37 4.01 -2.59 0.13
CA LEU A 37 3.99 -1.19 -0.28
C LEU A 37 4.83 -1.00 -1.54
N ILE A 38 4.17 -0.59 -2.63
CA ILE A 38 4.78 -0.40 -3.95
C ILE A 38 4.90 1.08 -4.23
N LYS A 39 6.13 1.55 -4.51
CA LYS A 39 6.35 2.93 -4.91
C LYS A 39 5.89 3.13 -6.35
N SER A 40 4.92 4.03 -6.56
CA SER A 40 4.35 4.31 -7.87
C SER A 40 5.45 4.63 -8.91
N GLY A 41 5.30 4.11 -10.13
CA GLY A 41 6.27 4.28 -11.22
C GLY A 41 7.52 3.39 -11.16
N THR A 42 7.88 2.82 -10.00
CA THR A 42 9.13 2.06 -9.85
C THR A 42 9.03 0.58 -10.21
N LYS A 43 7.81 0.02 -10.17
CA LYS A 43 7.56 -1.44 -10.25
C LYS A 43 8.33 -2.26 -9.19
N LYS A 44 8.62 -1.66 -8.03
CA LYS A 44 9.29 -2.32 -6.90
C LYS A 44 8.48 -2.20 -5.61
N ILE A 45 8.55 -3.23 -4.78
CA ILE A 45 8.01 -3.32 -3.43
C ILE A 45 9.10 -2.85 -2.47
N PHE A 46 8.84 -1.77 -1.73
CA PHE A 46 9.82 -1.14 -0.82
C PHE A 46 9.71 -1.65 0.62
N GLY A 47 8.62 -2.33 0.94
CA GLY A 47 8.39 -2.89 2.26
C GLY A 47 7.02 -3.53 2.36
N GLU A 48 6.62 -3.83 3.58
CA GLU A 48 5.33 -4.41 3.92
C GLU A 48 4.72 -3.72 5.14
N ILE A 49 3.40 -3.79 5.25
CA ILE A 49 2.62 -3.21 6.35
C ILE A 49 1.36 -4.03 6.58
N ASN A 50 0.78 -4.01 7.78
CA ASN A 50 -0.47 -4.70 8.08
C ASN A 50 -1.64 -3.74 8.00
N ILE A 51 -2.70 -4.09 7.25
CA ILE A 51 -4.00 -3.44 7.39
C ILE A 51 -4.75 -4.15 8.52
N ILE A 52 -5.11 -3.40 9.56
CA ILE A 52 -5.83 -3.95 10.71
C ILE A 52 -7.29 -3.53 10.75
N ASP A 53 -7.64 -2.39 10.17
CA ASP A 53 -9.01 -1.91 10.19
C ASP A 53 -9.33 -0.98 8.99
N CYS A 54 -10.61 -0.66 8.83
CA CYS A 54 -11.14 0.28 7.86
C CYS A 54 -12.29 1.07 8.48
N VAL A 55 -12.09 2.36 8.69
CA VAL A 55 -13.04 3.24 9.39
C VAL A 55 -13.62 4.26 8.41
N GLU A 56 -14.94 4.38 8.33
CA GLU A 56 -15.60 5.50 7.64
C GLU A 56 -15.48 6.76 8.50
N ILE A 57 -15.02 7.85 7.89
CA ILE A 57 -14.85 9.13 8.59
C ILE A 57 -15.73 10.16 7.86
N PRO A 58 -16.59 10.90 8.57
CA PRO A 58 -17.23 12.06 8.00
C PRO A 58 -16.18 13.06 7.50
N VAL A 59 -16.37 13.63 6.30
CA VAL A 59 -15.40 14.61 5.75
C VAL A 59 -15.22 15.81 6.69
N THR A 60 -16.26 16.18 7.45
CA THR A 60 -16.22 17.22 8.49
C THR A 60 -15.22 16.93 9.61
N ASP A 61 -14.95 15.66 9.86
CA ASP A 61 -14.07 15.19 10.93
C ASP A 61 -12.65 14.88 10.42
N PHE A 62 -12.40 15.03 9.12
CA PHE A 62 -11.11 14.71 8.50
C PHE A 62 -9.91 15.30 9.25
N ASN A 63 -9.94 16.62 9.52
CA ASN A 63 -8.84 17.31 10.18
C ASN A 63 -8.60 16.86 11.63
N ARG A 64 -9.58 16.23 12.29
CA ARG A 64 -9.42 15.68 13.65
C ARG A 64 -8.42 14.52 13.68
N TYR A 65 -8.25 13.84 12.54
CA TYR A 65 -7.38 12.67 12.41
C TYR A 65 -6.07 12.99 11.68
N PHE A 66 -5.72 14.27 11.54
CA PHE A 66 -4.54 14.74 10.81
C PHE A 66 -3.27 14.01 11.23
N GLU A 67 -3.04 13.82 12.54
CA GLU A 67 -1.87 13.13 13.08
C GLU A 67 -1.71 11.68 12.59
N PHE A 68 -2.77 11.04 12.09
CA PHE A 68 -2.71 9.67 11.55
C PHE A 68 -2.49 9.64 10.04
N HIS A 69 -3.10 10.56 9.29
CA HIS A 69 -3.05 10.54 7.83
C HIS A 69 -2.14 11.61 7.19
N HIS A 70 -1.85 12.70 7.88
CA HIS A 70 -0.96 13.80 7.46
C HIS A 70 -1.32 14.47 6.13
N VAL A 71 -2.59 14.43 5.74
CA VAL A 71 -3.09 15.07 4.52
C VAL A 71 -3.76 16.36 4.93
N GLN A 72 -3.26 17.50 4.47
CA GLN A 72 -3.74 18.81 4.90
C GLN A 72 -5.09 19.20 4.28
N ASP A 73 -5.30 18.84 3.01
CA ASP A 73 -6.50 19.27 2.29
C ASP A 73 -7.12 18.11 1.50
N ILE A 74 -8.30 17.67 1.95
CA ILE A 74 -9.11 16.65 1.28
C ILE A 74 -10.02 17.23 0.19
N SER A 75 -10.26 18.54 0.19
CA SER A 75 -11.25 19.17 -0.69
C SER A 75 -10.87 19.04 -2.17
N SER A 76 -9.57 19.06 -2.46
CA SER A 76 -9.00 18.84 -3.79
C SER A 76 -9.37 17.48 -4.42
N PHE A 77 -9.81 16.50 -3.61
CA PHE A 77 -10.20 15.18 -4.09
C PHE A 77 -11.70 15.04 -4.38
N GLY A 78 -12.54 15.98 -3.95
CA GLY A 78 -13.99 15.97 -4.22
C GLY A 78 -14.74 14.80 -3.61
N TYR A 79 -14.24 14.23 -2.50
CA TYR A 79 -14.86 13.06 -1.88
C TYR A 79 -16.04 13.45 -0.99
N SER A 80 -17.19 12.81 -1.21
CA SER A 80 -18.37 12.93 -0.33
C SER A 80 -18.28 12.00 0.89
N LYS A 81 -17.46 10.95 0.80
CA LYS A 81 -17.17 9.98 1.86
C LYS A 81 -15.70 9.58 1.80
N ILE A 82 -15.11 9.37 2.97
CA ILE A 82 -13.72 8.93 3.09
C ILE A 82 -13.61 7.75 4.07
N PHE A 83 -12.66 6.88 3.77
CA PHE A 83 -12.34 5.72 4.57
C PHE A 83 -10.86 5.76 4.90
N ALA A 84 -10.53 5.60 6.17
CA ALA A 84 -9.16 5.36 6.61
C ALA A 84 -8.89 3.87 6.69
N TRP A 85 -7.93 3.40 5.90
CA TRP A 85 -7.37 2.07 6.06
C TRP A 85 -6.28 2.17 7.13
N VAL A 86 -6.55 1.57 8.28
CA VAL A 86 -5.68 1.64 9.46
C VAL A 86 -4.55 0.64 9.29
N MET A 87 -3.32 1.13 9.37
CA MET A 87 -2.11 0.38 9.10
C MET A 87 -1.14 0.39 10.28
N GLN A 88 -0.44 -0.72 10.48
CA GLN A 88 0.57 -0.86 11.55
C GLN A 88 1.73 -1.77 11.16
N ASN A 89 2.78 -1.74 11.98
CA ASN A 89 3.98 -2.58 11.88
C ASN A 89 4.63 -2.52 10.49
N PRO A 90 4.99 -1.33 9.99
CA PRO A 90 5.71 -1.23 8.72
C PRO A 90 7.09 -1.88 8.84
N ILE A 91 7.48 -2.61 7.80
CA ILE A 91 8.83 -3.15 7.63
C ILE A 91 9.35 -2.64 6.29
N ARG A 92 10.35 -1.76 6.35
CA ARG A 92 11.08 -1.30 5.16
C ARG A 92 12.12 -2.35 4.78
N TYR A 93 12.19 -2.68 3.49
CA TYR A 93 13.26 -3.53 2.98
C TYR A 93 14.55 -2.73 2.78
N ALA A 94 15.69 -3.33 3.10
CA ALA A 94 17.00 -2.75 2.79
C ALA A 94 17.16 -2.56 1.27
N GLU A 95 16.68 -3.52 0.49
CA GLU A 95 16.65 -3.47 -0.98
C GLU A 95 15.23 -3.69 -1.51
N PRO A 96 14.69 -2.81 -2.38
CA PRO A 96 13.36 -2.98 -2.94
C PRO A 96 13.27 -4.21 -3.86
N LYS A 97 12.20 -5.00 -3.69
CA LYS A 97 11.99 -6.24 -4.44
C LYS A 97 11.18 -5.98 -5.71
N PRO A 98 11.60 -6.44 -6.90
CA PRO A 98 10.81 -6.28 -8.12
C PRO A 98 9.50 -7.09 -8.02
N TYR A 99 8.47 -6.67 -8.78
CA TYR A 99 7.26 -7.46 -8.98
C TYR A 99 6.78 -7.37 -10.43
N ILE A 100 6.03 -8.38 -10.88
CA ILE A 100 5.42 -8.37 -12.21
C ILE A 100 4.16 -7.51 -12.16
N HIS A 101 4.19 -6.39 -12.88
CA HIS A 101 3.05 -5.50 -13.03
C HIS A 101 2.21 -5.93 -14.23
N ARG A 102 1.00 -6.43 -13.96
CA ARG A 102 0.03 -6.72 -15.02
C ARG A 102 -0.67 -5.42 -15.46
N PRO A 103 -0.91 -5.22 -16.77
CA PRO A 103 -1.67 -4.07 -17.25
C PRO A 103 -3.03 -3.96 -16.55
N GLY A 104 -3.44 -2.73 -16.21
CA GLY A 104 -4.73 -2.45 -15.54
C GLY A 104 -4.68 -2.44 -14.01
N CYS A 105 -3.56 -2.76 -13.37
CA CYS A 105 -3.39 -2.64 -11.92
C CYS A 105 -3.13 -1.18 -11.49
N VAL A 106 -4.18 -0.42 -11.21
CA VAL A 106 -4.05 1.03 -10.88
C VAL A 106 -3.81 1.29 -9.38
N VAL A 107 -4.36 0.45 -8.49
CA VAL A 107 -4.29 0.66 -7.03
C VAL A 107 -3.74 -0.59 -6.31
N TRP A 108 -4.30 -1.75 -6.62
CA TRP A 108 -3.91 -3.03 -6.02
C TRP A 108 -3.21 -3.93 -7.04
N VAL A 109 -2.19 -4.63 -6.57
CA VAL A 109 -1.52 -5.71 -7.29
C VAL A 109 -1.77 -7.02 -6.55
N ASN A 110 -2.13 -8.08 -7.27
CA ASN A 110 -2.22 -9.43 -6.73
C ASN A 110 -0.93 -10.20 -7.04
N PHE A 111 -0.23 -10.66 -6.02
CA PHE A 111 1.03 -11.41 -6.18
C PHE A 111 0.81 -12.91 -6.38
N LYS A 112 -0.38 -13.47 -6.08
CA LYS A 112 -0.65 -14.91 -6.28
C LYS A 112 -0.53 -15.32 -7.74
N ASP A 113 -0.78 -14.38 -8.64
CA ASP A 113 -0.64 -14.46 -10.09
C ASP A 113 0.83 -14.53 -10.57
N ASN A 114 1.80 -14.36 -9.66
CA ASN A 114 3.24 -14.36 -9.96
C ASN A 114 3.96 -15.65 -9.49
N ARG A 115 3.24 -16.64 -8.95
CA ARG A 115 3.82 -17.91 -8.45
C ARG A 115 4.15 -18.94 -9.56
N GLY A 116 4.27 -18.48 -10.80
CA GLY A 116 4.41 -19.35 -11.97
C GLY A 116 5.80 -19.49 -12.57
N GLN A 117 6.82 -18.75 -12.11
CA GLN A 117 8.17 -18.81 -12.69
C GLN A 117 9.26 -18.42 -11.67
N SER A 118 9.65 -19.36 -10.81
CA SER A 118 10.97 -19.32 -10.18
C SER A 118 11.32 -20.69 -9.61
N GLU A 119 11.53 -21.67 -10.49
CA GLU A 119 12.34 -22.87 -10.25
C GLU A 119 12.58 -23.54 -11.62
N GLY A 120 13.82 -23.48 -12.12
CA GLY A 120 14.19 -24.10 -13.40
C GLY A 120 15.37 -23.42 -14.07
N ASP A 121 16.58 -23.65 -13.53
CA ASP A 121 17.75 -24.16 -14.26
C ASP A 121 19.04 -23.73 -13.57
N THR A 122 19.52 -24.59 -12.68
CA THR A 122 20.95 -24.79 -12.48
C THR A 122 21.21 -26.27 -12.66
N LYS A 123 21.21 -26.72 -13.93
CA LYS A 123 21.85 -27.99 -14.26
C LYS A 123 23.35 -27.74 -14.30
N HIS A 124 24.04 -28.39 -13.37
CA HIS A 124 25.48 -28.54 -13.34
C HIS A 124 25.98 -29.03 -14.71
N VAL A 125 26.96 -28.31 -15.26
CA VAL A 125 27.95 -28.87 -16.16
C VAL A 125 29.01 -29.51 -15.27
N SER A 126 29.12 -30.84 -15.35
CA SER A 126 30.34 -31.66 -15.20
C SER A 126 29.96 -33.11 -15.45
#